data_AF-A0A6I1VZU3-F1
#
_entry.id   AF-A0A6I1VZU3-F1
#
_cell.length_a   1.000
_cell.length_b   1.000
_cell.length_c   1.000
_cell.angle_alpha   90.00
_cell.angle_beta   90.00
_cell.angle_gamma   90.00
#
_symmetry.space_group_name_H-M   'P 1'
#
loop_
_entity.id
_entity.type
_entity.pdbx_description
1 polymer ?
#
loop_
_entity_poly.entity_id
_entity_poly.type
_entity_poly.pdbx_seq_one_letter_code
_entity_poly.pdbx_strand_id
1 'polypeptide(L)'
;MIREPQIEAYKALAMVAQDAAVTEREFGIILPVGCGKSGTITLTPFAFNSTRALVVAPGLSIADQLEAEFNPSNRNMFYRKCKILQGSSYPEPVEIRGTSSNISDLL
;
A
#
# COMPACT_ATOMS: atom_id res chain seq x y z
N MET A 1 -14.30 5.56 3.86
CA MET A 1 -14.49 4.44 4.80
C MET A 1 -13.86 3.21 4.17
N ILE A 2 -13.14 2.42 4.96
CA ILE A 2 -12.56 1.13 4.51
C ILE A 2 -13.70 0.17 4.19
N ARG A 3 -13.54 -0.60 3.12
CA ARG A 3 -14.53 -1.59 2.66
C ARG A 3 -14.21 -2.96 3.22
N GLU A 4 -15.23 -3.79 3.42
CA GLU A 4 -15.09 -5.14 3.98
C GLU A 4 -14.02 -6.00 3.29
N PRO A 5 -13.94 -6.07 1.94
CA PRO A 5 -12.87 -6.84 1.28
C PRO A 5 -11.45 -6.33 1.59
N GLN A 6 -11.29 -5.04 1.89
CA GLN A 6 -9.99 -4.47 2.27
C GLN A 6 -9.64 -4.85 3.72
N ILE A 7 -10.64 -4.89 4.62
CA ILE A 7 -10.48 -5.29 6.03
C ILE A 7 -10.10 -6.77 6.10
N GLU A 8 -10.80 -7.62 5.37
CA GLU A 8 -10.53 -9.07 5.33
C GLU A 8 -9.15 -9.36 4.75
N ALA A 9 -8.79 -8.70 3.63
CA ALA A 9 -7.47 -8.83 3.05
C ALA A 9 -6.37 -8.40 4.04
N TYR A 10 -6.53 -7.27 4.72
CA TYR A 10 -5.58 -6.82 5.74
C TYR A 10 -5.41 -7.83 6.87
N LYS A 11 -6.52 -8.37 7.40
CA LYS A 11 -6.49 -9.38 8.47
C LYS A 11 -5.78 -10.66 8.02
N ALA A 12 -6.08 -11.14 6.81
CA ALA A 12 -5.42 -12.32 6.25
C ALA A 12 -3.91 -12.11 6.08
N LEU A 13 -3.50 -10.97 5.55
CA LEU A 13 -2.08 -10.62 5.42
C LEU A 13 -1.39 -10.50 6.78
N ALA A 14 -2.03 -9.90 7.78
CA ALA A 14 -1.47 -9.75 9.11
C ALA A 14 -1.33 -11.10 9.83
N MET A 15 -2.28 -12.03 9.63
CA MET A 15 -2.18 -13.40 10.12
C MET A 15 -0.98 -14.12 9.50
N VAL A 16 -0.86 -14.06 8.17
CA VAL A 16 0.27 -14.63 7.42
C VAL A 16 1.61 -14.05 7.89
N ALA A 17 1.69 -12.73 8.10
CA ALA A 17 2.91 -12.06 8.53
C ALA A 17 3.36 -12.45 9.96
N GLN A 18 2.43 -12.90 10.80
CA GLN A 18 2.71 -13.30 12.19
C GLN A 18 2.90 -14.81 12.37
N ASP A 19 2.51 -15.62 11.38
CA ASP A 19 2.63 -17.06 11.44
C ASP A 19 4.03 -17.52 11.03
N ALA A 20 4.84 -17.90 12.02
CA ALA A 20 6.20 -18.39 11.81
C ALA A 20 6.27 -19.72 11.04
N ALA A 21 5.16 -20.44 10.88
CA ALA A 21 5.11 -21.66 10.08
C ALA A 21 4.97 -21.38 8.58
N VAL A 22 4.53 -20.16 8.19
CA VAL A 22 4.43 -19.75 6.79
C VAL A 22 5.82 -19.46 6.26
N THR A 23 6.21 -20.17 5.20
CA THR A 23 7.54 -20.05 4.57
C THR A 23 7.47 -19.46 3.17
N GLU A 24 6.26 -19.38 2.63
CA GLU A 24 5.94 -18.79 1.35
C GLU A 24 6.32 -17.31 1.34
N ARG A 25 7.01 -16.90 0.27
CA ARG A 25 7.43 -15.51 0.07
C ARG A 25 6.48 -14.73 -0.84
N GLU A 26 5.62 -15.43 -1.56
CA GLU A 26 4.81 -14.88 -2.63
C GLU A 26 3.34 -15.21 -2.37
N PHE A 27 2.49 -14.19 -2.42
CA PHE A 27 1.07 -14.31 -2.14
C PHE A 27 0.25 -13.64 -3.23
N GLY A 28 -0.81 -14.30 -3.67
CA GLY A 28 -1.82 -13.73 -4.57
C GLY A 28 -3.01 -13.21 -3.78
N ILE A 29 -3.42 -11.96 -4.05
CA ILE A 29 -4.65 -11.39 -3.48
C ILE A 29 -5.65 -11.17 -4.61
N ILE A 30 -6.78 -11.88 -4.56
CA ILE A 30 -7.85 -11.76 -5.54
C ILE A 30 -9.00 -10.98 -4.90
N LEU A 31 -9.24 -9.77 -5.41
CA LEU A 31 -10.38 -8.95 -5.01
C LEU A 31 -11.31 -8.74 -6.21
N PRO A 32 -12.64 -8.65 -6.02
CA PRO A 32 -13.56 -8.28 -7.09
C PRO A 32 -13.30 -6.85 -7.63
N VAL A 33 -13.82 -6.56 -8.83
CA VAL A 33 -13.78 -5.20 -9.40
C VAL A 33 -14.59 -4.24 -8.53
N GLY A 34 -14.16 -2.98 -8.48
CA GLY A 34 -14.85 -1.97 -7.68
C GLY A 34 -14.68 -2.10 -6.16
N CYS A 35 -13.97 -3.10 -5.62
CA CYS A 35 -13.73 -3.26 -4.18
C CYS A 35 -12.68 -2.30 -3.59
N GLY A 36 -11.99 -1.53 -4.43
CA GLY A 36 -10.98 -0.55 -3.98
C GLY A 36 -9.61 -1.19 -3.75
N LYS A 37 -9.08 -1.88 -4.77
CA LYS A 37 -7.79 -2.59 -4.70
C LYS A 37 -6.64 -1.67 -4.27
N SER A 38 -6.62 -0.42 -4.74
CA SER A 38 -5.62 0.57 -4.36
C SER A 38 -5.56 0.74 -2.83
N GLY A 39 -6.70 0.80 -2.15
CA GLY A 39 -6.74 0.87 -0.69
C GLY A 39 -6.15 -0.37 -0.01
N THR A 40 -6.36 -1.57 -0.57
CA THR A 40 -5.70 -2.79 -0.06
C THR A 40 -4.19 -2.70 -0.24
N ILE A 41 -3.72 -2.30 -1.43
CA ILE A 41 -2.28 -2.08 -1.70
C ILE A 41 -1.70 -1.07 -0.68
N THR A 42 -2.44 -0.01 -0.39
CA THR A 42 -2.05 1.02 0.58
C THR A 42 -1.99 0.52 2.02
N LEU A 43 -2.77 -0.50 2.38
CA LEU A 43 -2.80 -1.12 3.71
C LEU A 43 -1.78 -2.25 3.88
N THR A 44 -1.40 -2.94 2.80
CA THR A 44 -0.52 -4.11 2.83
C THR A 44 0.78 -3.88 3.62
N PRO A 45 1.53 -2.78 3.43
CA PRO A 45 2.79 -2.57 4.17
C PRO A 45 2.63 -2.59 5.69
N PHE A 46 1.49 -2.12 6.21
CA PHE A 46 1.21 -2.12 7.64
C PHE A 46 0.92 -3.53 8.19
N ALA A 47 0.31 -4.41 7.39
CA ALA A 47 0.07 -5.79 7.80
C ALA A 47 1.38 -6.55 8.03
N PHE A 48 2.43 -6.20 7.29
CA PHE A 48 3.78 -6.77 7.39
C PHE A 48 4.73 -5.96 8.27
N ASN A 49 4.28 -4.90 8.94
CA ASN A 49 5.13 -3.95 9.68
C ASN A 49 6.35 -3.47 8.86
N SER A 50 6.17 -3.27 7.55
CA SER A 50 7.27 -2.91 6.66
C SER A 50 7.74 -1.49 6.90
N THR A 51 9.05 -1.29 7.04
CA THR A 51 9.65 0.06 7.11
C THR A 51 9.60 0.77 5.75
N ARG A 52 9.78 0.02 4.66
CA ARG A 52 9.72 0.50 3.27
C ARG A 52 8.99 -0.53 2.41
N ALA A 53 8.24 -0.06 1.43
CA ALA A 53 7.53 -0.92 0.49
C ALA A 53 7.66 -0.36 -0.93
N LEU A 54 8.01 -1.23 -1.88
CA LEU A 54 8.00 -0.90 -3.31
C LEU A 54 6.68 -1.35 -3.91
N VAL A 55 5.93 -0.41 -4.47
CA VAL A 55 4.69 -0.70 -5.18
C VAL A 55 4.93 -0.53 -6.68
N VAL A 56 4.87 -1.64 -7.42
CA VAL A 56 5.03 -1.65 -8.88
C VAL A 56 3.67 -1.68 -9.55
N ALA A 57 3.40 -0.68 -10.37
CA ALA A 57 2.18 -0.59 -11.17
C ALA A 57 2.45 -1.02 -12.62
N PRO A 58 1.45 -1.61 -13.32
CA PRO A 58 1.62 -2.06 -14.71
C PRO A 58 1.64 -0.93 -15.74
N GLY A 59 1.46 0.33 -15.33
CA GLY A 59 1.50 1.49 -16.21
C GLY A 59 1.33 2.80 -15.46
N LEU A 60 1.64 3.91 -16.15
CA LEU A 60 1.71 5.26 -15.54
C LEU A 60 0.38 5.69 -14.92
N SER A 61 -0.74 5.44 -15.60
CA SER A 61 -2.06 5.82 -15.08
C SER A 61 -2.41 5.17 -13.73
N ILE A 62 -2.02 3.91 -13.52
CA ILE A 62 -2.24 3.21 -12.25
C ILE A 62 -1.21 3.66 -11.21
N ALA A 63 0.03 3.92 -11.62
CA ALA A 63 1.06 4.48 -10.75
C ALA A 63 0.64 5.85 -10.19
N ASP A 64 0.16 6.76 -11.04
CA ASP A 64 -0.33 8.09 -10.67
C ASP A 64 -1.51 8.00 -9.67
N GLN A 65 -2.44 7.06 -9.92
CA GLN A 65 -3.56 6.82 -9.01
C GLN A 65 -3.08 6.33 -7.63
N LEU A 66 -2.10 5.43 -7.60
CA LEU A 66 -1.53 4.93 -6.36
C LEU A 66 -0.77 6.01 -5.61
N GLU A 67 0.08 6.77 -6.30
CA GLU A 67 0.81 7.92 -5.73
C GLU A 67 -0.16 8.89 -5.03
N ALA A 68 -1.27 9.23 -5.68
CA ALA A 68 -2.27 10.12 -5.11
C ALA A 68 -2.93 9.56 -3.84
N GLU A 69 -3.03 8.24 -3.69
CA GLU A 69 -3.56 7.57 -2.49
C GLU A 69 -2.54 7.56 -1.35
N PHE A 70 -1.24 7.62 -1.64
CA PHE A 70 -0.14 7.66 -0.67
C PHE A 70 0.26 9.08 -0.25
N ASN A 71 0.12 10.07 -1.13
CA ASN A 71 0.71 11.40 -0.99
C ASN A 71 0.11 12.25 0.15
N PRO A 72 0.88 12.59 1.19
CA PRO A 72 0.41 13.43 2.30
C PRO A 72 -0.01 14.85 1.90
N SER A 73 0.52 15.38 0.79
CA SER A 73 0.12 16.66 0.21
C SER A 73 -1.27 16.60 -0.42
N ASN A 74 -1.73 15.40 -0.82
CA ASN A 74 -3.09 15.20 -1.28
C ASN A 74 -4.06 15.09 -0.10
N ARG A 75 -4.91 16.10 0.09
CA ARG A 75 -5.94 16.11 1.15
C ARG A 75 -6.92 14.94 1.06
N ASN A 76 -7.07 14.36 -0.13
CA ASN A 76 -7.98 13.25 -0.40
C ASN A 76 -7.28 11.87 -0.35
N MET A 77 -6.02 11.80 0.06
CA MET A 77 -5.28 10.55 0.17
C MET A 77 -6.02 9.50 1.01
N PHE A 78 -5.73 8.23 0.73
CA PHE A 78 -6.41 7.09 1.36
C PHE A 78 -6.32 7.15 2.89
N TYR A 79 -5.12 7.39 3.44
CA TYR A 79 -4.87 7.36 4.87
C TYR A 79 -5.76 8.34 5.64
N ARG A 80 -5.94 9.55 5.08
CA ARG A 80 -6.77 10.59 5.69
C ARG A 80 -8.25 10.31 5.49
N LYS A 81 -8.66 9.97 4.27
CA LYS A 81 -10.05 9.67 3.92
C LYS A 81 -10.62 8.48 4.69
N CYS A 82 -9.78 7.49 4.98
CA CYS A 82 -10.16 6.28 5.71
C CYS A 82 -9.77 6.30 7.19
N LYS A 83 -9.11 7.37 7.67
CA LYS A 83 -8.65 7.52 9.07
C LYS A 83 -7.79 6.34 9.53
N ILE A 84 -6.86 5.91 8.69
CA ILE A 84 -6.00 4.73 8.93
C ILE A 84 -4.98 4.99 10.03
N LEU A 85 -4.31 6.13 9.98
CA LEU A 85 -3.26 6.51 10.93
C LEU A 85 -3.74 7.66 11.82
N GLN A 86 -3.39 7.57 13.11
CA GLN A 86 -3.60 8.64 14.07
C GLN A 86 -2.40 9.59 14.02
N GLY A 87 -2.65 10.90 13.92
CA GLY A 87 -1.59 11.92 13.81
C GLY A 87 -1.18 12.25 12.37
N SER A 88 -0.03 12.90 12.22
CA SER A 88 0.46 13.46 10.94
C SER A 88 1.67 12.74 10.35
N SER A 89 2.13 11.65 10.97
CA SER A 89 3.28 10.87 10.48
C SER A 89 2.81 9.83 9.45
N TYR A 90 2.61 10.27 8.21
CA TYR A 90 2.28 9.40 7.09
C TYR A 90 3.56 8.86 6.43
N PRO A 91 3.50 7.68 5.78
CA PRO A 91 4.59 7.25 4.92
C PRO A 91 4.89 8.30 3.84
N GLU A 92 6.16 8.51 3.54
CA GLU A 92 6.60 9.39 2.47
C GLU A 92 6.66 8.60 1.15
N PRO A 93 5.80 8.88 0.16
CA PRO A 93 5.91 8.25 -1.14
C PRO A 93 7.05 8.86 -1.92
N VAL A 94 7.85 8.01 -2.55
CA VAL A 94 8.86 8.43 -3.52
C VAL A 94 8.57 7.77 -4.86
N GLU A 95 8.48 8.60 -5.88
CA GLU A 95 8.23 8.13 -7.23
C GLU A 95 9.53 7.71 -7.91
N ILE A 96 9.57 6.46 -8.38
CA ILE A 96 10.70 5.90 -9.12
C ILE A 96 10.29 5.80 -10.59
N ARG A 97 10.77 6.73 -11.41
CA ARG A 97 10.53 6.77 -12.87
C ARG A 97 11.81 6.99 -13.67
N GLY A 98 11.88 6.28 -14.80
CA GLY A 98 12.97 6.40 -15.77
C GLY A 98 14.34 6.12 -15.17
N THR A 99 15.37 6.74 -15.73
CA THR A 99 16.77 6.63 -15.26
C THR A 99 17.19 7.76 -14.33
N SER A 100 16.28 8.69 -14.01
CA SER A 100 16.57 9.91 -13.25
C SER A 100 16.18 9.82 -11.77
N SER A 101 15.73 8.66 -11.30
CA SER A 101 15.42 8.46 -9.88
C SER A 101 16.71 8.38 -9.08
N ASN A 102 16.79 9.06 -7.93
CA ASN A 102 18.01 9.00 -7.14
C ASN A 102 18.15 7.62 -6.50
N ILE A 103 19.35 7.06 -6.52
CA ILE A 103 19.62 5.75 -5.88
C ILE A 103 19.33 5.81 -4.37
N SER A 104 19.49 6.99 -3.75
CA SER A 104 19.12 7.21 -2.35
C SER A 104 17.64 6.94 -2.07
N ASP A 105 16.76 7.07 -3.07
CA ASP A 105 15.34 6.81 -2.92
C ASP A 105 15.04 5.30 -2.83
N LEU A 106 16.01 4.47 -3.23
CA LEU A 106 15.97 3.00 -3.19
C LEU A 106 16.69 2.41 -1.96
N LEU A 107 17.62 3.15 -1.35
CA LEU A 107 18.43 2.73 -0.18
C LEU A 107 17.83 3.21 1.15
#